data_AF-A0A923LXQ6-F1
#
_entry.id   AF-A0A923LXQ6-F1
#
_cell.length_a   1.000
_cell.length_b   1.000
_cell.length_c   1.000
_cell.angle_alpha   90.00
_cell.angle_beta   90.00
_cell.angle_gamma   90.00
#
_symmetry.space_group_name_H-M   'P 1'
#
loop_
_entity.id
_entity.type
_entity.pdbx_description
1 polymer ?
#
loop_
_entity_poly.entity_id
_entity_poly.type
_entity_poly.pdbx_seq_one_letter_code
_entity_poly.pdbx_strand_id
1 'polypeptide(L)'
;MKFRSKTWKVVLTIDEALEQFCDSKEDCDYCEIREPVQQYKGTKRPCYEYTRANPYEAARLMGYEVVEDDHIPQAEKKEETNMGKPRICEVLGVEVNQNFQFNDFPFDECKVYFVGTDGEIINAKGGSVTGGELCYIINNPDRIIHKPRWTEQEVERAKAIKVLYPEADHLDECDPQIKVLNTEFVIATLDNALFTSLRPGETIKLDEIIGGAE
;
A
#
# COMPACT_ATOMS: atom_id res chain seq x y z
N MET A 1 -1.60 4.70 -25.11
CA MET A 1 -0.72 3.61 -25.58
C MET A 1 0.23 3.27 -24.45
N LYS A 2 0.41 1.98 -24.16
CA LYS A 2 1.26 1.49 -23.07
C LYS A 2 2.21 0.40 -23.55
N PHE A 3 3.32 0.20 -22.86
CA PHE A 3 4.29 -0.86 -23.16
C PHE A 3 4.08 -2.02 -22.18
N ARG A 4 4.02 -3.24 -22.69
CA ARG A 4 3.88 -4.46 -21.91
C ARG A 4 5.15 -5.27 -21.99
N SER A 5 5.63 -5.76 -20.84
CA SER A 5 6.82 -6.61 -20.80
C SER A 5 6.54 -7.99 -21.40
N LYS A 6 7.57 -8.66 -21.94
CA LYS A 6 7.46 -10.03 -22.49
C LYS A 6 6.99 -11.08 -21.48
N THR A 7 7.11 -10.79 -20.18
CA THR A 7 6.56 -11.66 -19.11
C THR A 7 5.06 -11.46 -18.91
N TRP A 8 4.43 -10.55 -19.67
CA TRP A 8 3.00 -10.22 -19.63
C TRP A 8 2.49 -9.70 -18.28
N LYS A 9 3.41 -9.41 -17.33
CA LYS A 9 3.13 -9.08 -15.93
C LYS A 9 3.03 -7.59 -15.61
N VAL A 10 3.64 -6.72 -16.43
CA VAL A 10 3.72 -5.29 -16.15
C VAL A 10 3.32 -4.50 -17.39
N VAL A 11 2.43 -3.52 -17.20
CA VAL A 11 2.02 -2.54 -18.21
C VAL A 11 2.53 -1.18 -17.77
N LEU A 12 3.47 -0.63 -18.52
CA LEU A 12 4.16 0.62 -18.24
C LEU A 12 3.71 1.70 -19.22
N THR A 13 3.79 2.96 -18.79
CA THR A 13 3.79 4.09 -19.73
C THR A 13 5.08 4.08 -20.56
N ILE A 14 5.07 4.82 -21.67
CA ILE A 14 6.22 4.93 -22.57
C ILE A 14 7.45 5.47 -21.82
N ASP A 15 7.24 6.46 -20.95
CA ASP A 15 8.32 7.10 -20.19
C ASP A 15 8.87 6.17 -19.10
N GLU A 16 8.02 5.48 -18.34
CA GLU A 16 8.45 4.49 -17.33
C GLU A 16 9.23 3.31 -17.95
N ALA A 17 8.79 2.84 -19.12
CA ALA A 17 9.48 1.77 -19.83
C ALA A 17 10.89 2.19 -20.30
N LEU A 18 11.03 3.44 -20.73
CA LEU A 18 12.31 4.02 -21.13
C LEU A 18 13.23 4.24 -19.94
N GLU A 19 12.71 4.70 -18.79
CA GLU A 19 13.47 4.86 -17.55
C GLU A 19 14.04 3.51 -17.08
N GLN A 20 13.19 2.49 -16.96
CA GLN A 20 13.62 1.14 -16.56
C GLN A 20 14.65 0.55 -17.53
N PHE A 21 14.45 0.78 -18.83
CA PHE A 21 15.39 0.32 -19.84
C PHE A 21 16.74 1.04 -19.70
N CYS A 22 16.76 2.37 -19.58
CA CYS A 22 17.98 3.15 -19.41
C CYS A 22 18.73 2.76 -18.13
N ASP A 23 18.03 2.59 -17.00
CA ASP A 23 18.64 2.20 -15.72
C ASP A 23 19.23 0.78 -15.76
N SER A 24 18.71 -0.09 -16.62
CA SER A 24 19.26 -1.43 -16.85
C SER A 24 20.53 -1.45 -17.70
N LYS A 25 20.95 -0.32 -18.27
CA LYS A 25 22.14 -0.22 -19.13
C LYS A 25 23.33 0.35 -18.37
N GLU A 26 24.46 -0.35 -18.45
CA GLU A 26 25.73 0.12 -17.87
C GLU A 26 26.27 1.36 -18.59
N ASP A 27 26.09 1.44 -19.91
CA ASP A 27 26.43 2.60 -20.73
C ASP A 27 25.46 2.78 -21.91
N CYS A 28 25.49 3.97 -22.52
CA CYS A 28 24.73 4.27 -23.74
C CYS A 28 25.46 3.86 -25.02
N ASP A 29 26.71 3.41 -24.94
CA ASP A 29 27.52 3.07 -26.10
C ASP A 29 27.05 1.77 -26.75
N TYR A 30 26.42 0.86 -26.01
CA TYR A 30 25.84 -0.36 -26.58
C TYR A 30 24.31 -0.40 -26.53
N CYS A 31 23.69 0.76 -26.36
CA CYS A 31 22.24 0.86 -26.25
C CYS A 31 21.53 0.58 -27.58
N GLU A 32 20.49 -0.24 -27.53
CA GLU A 32 19.76 -0.75 -28.69
C GLU A 32 18.94 0.35 -29.40
N ILE A 33 18.64 1.46 -28.72
CA ILE A 33 18.02 2.66 -29.31
C ILE A 33 19.03 3.73 -29.73
N ARG A 34 20.34 3.51 -29.57
CA ARG A 34 21.38 4.51 -29.82
C ARG A 34 21.37 5.05 -31.24
N GLU A 35 21.36 4.16 -32.24
CA GLU A 35 21.37 4.53 -33.66
C GLU A 35 20.15 5.37 -34.06
N PRO A 36 18.89 4.94 -33.79
CA PRO A 36 17.74 5.72 -34.20
C PRO A 36 17.57 7.04 -33.41
N VAL A 37 18.09 7.13 -32.18
CA VAL A 37 18.07 8.37 -31.39
C VAL A 37 18.96 9.47 -31.98
N GLN A 38 19.92 9.15 -32.84
CA GLN A 38 20.81 10.16 -33.45
C GLN A 38 20.05 11.24 -34.23
N GLN A 39 18.89 10.91 -34.80
CA GLN A 39 18.02 11.88 -35.49
C GLN A 39 17.45 12.96 -34.55
N TYR A 40 17.41 12.67 -33.25
CA TYR A 40 16.90 13.56 -32.19
C TYR A 40 18.03 14.24 -31.41
N LYS A 41 19.29 14.10 -31.88
CA LYS A 41 20.48 14.66 -31.26
C LYS A 41 20.41 16.19 -31.27
N GLY A 42 20.38 16.80 -30.08
CA GLY A 42 20.24 18.24 -29.87
C GLY A 42 18.95 18.64 -29.14
N THR A 43 18.00 17.72 -28.99
CA THR A 43 16.85 17.90 -28.08
C THR A 43 17.28 17.71 -26.62
N LYS A 44 16.50 18.23 -25.65
CA LYS A 44 16.80 18.09 -24.22
C LYS A 44 16.81 16.63 -23.75
N ARG A 45 15.98 15.77 -24.37
CA ARG A 45 15.85 14.34 -24.04
C ARG A 45 15.66 13.50 -25.32
N PRO A 46 16.73 13.24 -26.09
CA PRO A 46 16.63 12.57 -27.38
C PRO A 46 15.96 11.19 -27.34
N CYS A 47 16.23 10.40 -26.31
CA CYS A 47 15.63 9.07 -26.13
C CYS A 47 14.11 9.15 -25.90
N TYR A 48 13.65 10.13 -25.13
CA TYR A 48 12.22 10.30 -24.84
C TYR A 48 11.46 10.77 -26.07
N GLU A 49 12.03 11.72 -26.81
CA GLU A 49 11.45 12.22 -28.08
C GLU A 49 11.34 11.10 -29.12
N TYR A 50 12.41 10.30 -29.28
CA TYR A 50 12.39 9.14 -30.16
C TYR A 50 11.32 8.12 -29.77
N THR A 51 11.25 7.77 -28.49
CA THR A 51 10.35 6.72 -27.97
C THR A 51 8.88 7.13 -28.11
N ARG A 52 8.56 8.41 -27.88
CA ARG A 52 7.20 8.96 -28.07
C ARG A 52 6.81 9.05 -29.54
N ALA A 53 7.75 9.41 -30.42
CA ALA A 53 7.50 9.52 -31.85
C ALA A 53 7.40 8.15 -32.54
N ASN A 54 8.05 7.12 -31.99
CA ASN A 54 8.17 5.79 -32.59
C ASN A 54 7.85 4.66 -31.59
N PRO A 55 6.64 4.62 -31.01
CA PRO A 55 6.34 3.74 -29.88
C PRO A 55 6.50 2.25 -30.20
N TYR A 56 6.08 1.79 -31.38
CA TYR A 56 6.18 0.38 -31.77
C TYR A 56 7.63 -0.08 -31.96
N GLU A 57 8.44 0.73 -32.62
CA GLU A 57 9.83 0.40 -32.87
C GLU A 57 10.67 0.52 -31.59
N ALA A 58 10.41 1.55 -30.78
CA ALA A 58 11.07 1.72 -29.49
C ALA A 58 10.72 0.57 -28.52
N ALA A 59 9.45 0.15 -28.45
CA ALA A 59 9.06 -1.02 -27.67
C ALA A 59 9.82 -2.27 -28.15
N ARG A 60 9.88 -2.52 -29.47
CA ARG A 60 10.60 -3.66 -30.04
C ARG A 60 12.08 -3.68 -29.64
N LEU A 61 12.76 -2.53 -29.73
CA LEU A 61 14.18 -2.39 -29.39
C LEU A 61 14.43 -2.54 -27.89
N MET A 62 13.52 -2.05 -27.05
CA MET A 62 13.60 -2.18 -25.58
C MET A 62 13.05 -3.52 -25.06
N GLY A 63 12.50 -4.37 -25.94
CA GLY A 63 11.98 -5.68 -25.58
C GLY A 63 10.56 -5.69 -24.99
N TYR A 64 9.78 -4.64 -25.25
CA TYR A 64 8.36 -4.51 -24.90
C TYR A 64 7.44 -4.73 -26.12
N GLU A 65 6.15 -4.90 -25.84
CA GLU A 65 5.06 -4.90 -26.83
C GLU A 65 4.15 -3.68 -26.61
N VAL A 66 3.65 -3.06 -27.68
CA VAL A 66 2.74 -1.92 -27.57
C VAL A 66 1.31 -2.42 -27.41
N VAL A 67 0.63 -1.91 -26.39
CA VAL A 67 -0.79 -2.13 -26.12
C VAL A 67 -1.55 -0.84 -26.40
N GLU A 68 -2.56 -0.92 -27.26
CA GLU A 68 -3.49 0.17 -27.57
C GLU A 68 -4.53 0.30 -26.45
N ASP A 69 -4.89 1.54 -26.08
CA ASP A 69 -5.70 1.82 -24.88
C ASP A 69 -7.13 1.25 -24.95
N ASP A 70 -7.60 0.82 -26.12
CA ASP A 70 -8.96 0.33 -26.37
C ASP A 70 -9.13 -1.18 -26.16
N HIS A 71 -8.07 -1.90 -25.77
CA HIS A 71 -8.12 -3.32 -25.39
C HIS A 71 -7.50 -3.55 -24.02
N ILE A 72 -8.08 -2.86 -23.03
CA ILE A 72 -8.00 -3.29 -21.64
C ILE A 72 -9.28 -4.11 -21.40
N PRO A 73 -9.28 -5.46 -21.51
CA PRO A 73 -10.13 -6.19 -20.58
C PRO A 73 -9.70 -5.64 -19.23
N GLN A 74 -10.64 -5.09 -18.45
CA GLN A 74 -10.40 -4.69 -17.07
C GLN A 74 -9.58 -5.82 -16.46
N ALA A 75 -8.27 -5.62 -16.39
CA ALA A 75 -7.41 -6.48 -15.64
C ALA A 75 -7.94 -6.19 -14.26
N GLU A 76 -8.74 -7.16 -13.80
CA GLU A 76 -9.01 -7.41 -12.41
C GLU A 76 -7.93 -6.69 -11.63
N LYS A 77 -8.33 -5.72 -10.81
CA LYS A 77 -7.62 -5.47 -9.57
C LYS A 77 -7.62 -6.83 -8.85
N LYS A 78 -6.79 -7.77 -9.30
CA LYS A 78 -6.18 -8.74 -8.43
C LYS A 78 -5.40 -7.83 -7.53
N GLU A 79 -6.03 -7.56 -6.38
CA GLU A 79 -5.36 -7.44 -5.11
C GLU A 79 -3.89 -7.77 -5.28
N GLU A 80 -3.05 -6.82 -4.89
CA GLU A 80 -1.68 -7.14 -4.49
C GLU A 80 -1.79 -8.20 -3.39
N THR A 81 -2.00 -9.46 -3.77
CA THR A 81 -1.88 -10.59 -2.87
C THR A 81 -0.39 -10.66 -2.60
N ASN A 82 0.05 -9.94 -1.58
CA ASN A 82 0.83 -10.54 -0.51
C ASN A 82 1.92 -11.50 -1.01
N MET A 83 2.81 -11.02 -1.88
CA MET A 83 4.05 -11.72 -2.25
C MET A 83 5.26 -11.20 -1.45
N GLY A 84 5.04 -10.21 -0.57
CA GLY A 84 6.10 -9.59 0.24
C GLY A 84 5.86 -9.60 1.75
N LYS A 85 4.68 -10.05 2.24
CA LYS A 85 4.39 -10.09 3.67
C LYS A 85 4.53 -11.54 4.19
N PRO A 86 5.51 -11.81 5.07
CA PRO A 86 5.73 -13.13 5.63
C PRO A 86 4.48 -13.68 6.33
N ARG A 87 4.24 -15.00 6.25
CA ARG A 87 3.07 -15.67 6.89
C ARG A 87 2.94 -15.35 8.38
N ILE A 88 4.05 -15.16 9.08
CA ILE A 88 4.05 -14.82 10.51
C ILE A 88 3.31 -13.49 10.78
N CYS A 89 3.33 -12.53 9.85
CA CYS A 89 2.58 -11.29 9.98
C CYS A 89 1.07 -11.52 10.03
N GLU A 90 0.55 -12.49 9.26
CA GLU A 90 -0.87 -12.89 9.34
C GLU A 90 -1.19 -13.57 10.65
N VAL A 91 -0.31 -14.47 11.12
CA VAL A 91 -0.47 -15.19 12.39
C VAL A 91 -0.50 -14.23 13.57
N LEU A 92 0.32 -13.18 13.53
CA LEU A 92 0.45 -12.20 14.61
C LEU A 92 -0.46 -10.97 14.44
N GLY A 93 -1.14 -10.81 13.31
CA GLY A 93 -1.98 -9.63 13.04
C GLY A 93 -1.18 -8.31 12.92
N VAL A 94 0.08 -8.37 12.46
CA VAL A 94 0.96 -7.20 12.33
C VAL A 94 1.41 -6.99 10.88
N GLU A 95 1.91 -5.81 10.56
CA GLU A 95 2.58 -5.52 9.30
C GLU A 95 4.10 -5.69 9.39
N VAL A 96 4.76 -5.86 8.25
CA VAL A 96 6.23 -5.88 8.17
C VAL A 96 6.79 -4.55 8.69
N ASN A 97 7.84 -4.63 9.51
CA ASN A 97 8.48 -3.51 10.20
C ASN A 97 7.54 -2.71 11.14
N GLN A 98 6.32 -3.20 11.41
CA GLN A 98 5.46 -2.62 12.42
C GLN A 98 5.93 -3.04 13.81
N ASN A 99 6.26 -2.06 14.64
CA ASN A 99 6.53 -2.30 16.04
C ASN A 99 5.24 -2.73 16.76
N PHE A 100 5.33 -3.80 17.53
CA PHE A 100 4.28 -4.28 18.41
C PHE A 100 4.86 -4.57 19.80
N GLN A 101 4.04 -4.39 20.82
CA GLN A 101 4.39 -4.76 22.19
C GLN A 101 3.73 -6.09 22.53
N PHE A 102 4.40 -6.87 23.38
CA PHE A 102 3.85 -8.11 23.86
C PHE A 102 3.80 -8.04 25.38
N ASN A 103 2.59 -7.96 25.92
CA ASN A 103 2.39 -7.88 27.37
C ASN A 103 2.46 -9.32 27.93
N ASP A 104 3.04 -9.49 29.10
CA ASP A 104 2.99 -10.74 29.88
C ASP A 104 4.05 -11.81 29.56
N PHE A 105 5.31 -11.40 29.34
CA PHE A 105 6.43 -12.34 29.49
C PHE A 105 6.69 -12.55 30.99
N PRO A 106 6.69 -13.79 31.53
CA PRO A 106 6.74 -14.01 32.99
C PRO A 106 8.05 -13.56 33.68
N PHE A 107 9.03 -12.98 32.97
CA PHE A 107 10.35 -12.67 33.54
C PHE A 107 11.08 -11.45 32.94
N ASP A 108 10.42 -10.50 32.24
CA ASP A 108 11.15 -9.35 31.67
C ASP A 108 10.29 -8.09 31.48
N GLU A 109 10.95 -6.93 31.35
CA GLU A 109 10.32 -5.65 30.97
C GLU A 109 9.50 -5.78 29.67
N CYS A 110 8.50 -4.92 29.46
CA CYS A 110 7.73 -4.89 28.21
C CYS A 110 8.67 -4.68 27.00
N LYS A 111 8.83 -5.73 26.19
CA LYS A 111 9.67 -5.74 24.98
C LYS A 111 8.86 -5.29 23.76
N VAL A 112 9.56 -4.63 22.85
CA VAL A 112 9.01 -4.16 21.57
C VAL A 112 9.64 -5.00 20.46
N TYR A 113 8.81 -5.56 19.60
CA TYR A 113 9.21 -6.42 18.51
C TYR A 113 8.71 -5.88 17.17
N PHE A 114 9.31 -6.32 16.08
CA PHE A 114 8.76 -6.17 14.72
C PHE A 114 9.10 -7.40 13.88
N VAL A 115 8.38 -7.58 12.77
CA VAL A 115 8.68 -8.64 11.79
C VAL A 115 9.47 -8.06 10.64
N GLY A 116 10.66 -8.59 10.35
CA GLY A 116 11.47 -8.23 9.18
C GLY A 116 10.83 -8.68 7.87
N THR A 117 11.34 -8.19 6.74
CA THR A 117 10.86 -8.59 5.41
C THR A 117 11.08 -10.07 5.10
N ASP A 118 12.00 -10.71 5.82
CA ASP A 118 12.32 -12.14 5.77
C ASP A 118 11.44 -12.99 6.71
N GLY A 119 10.63 -12.36 7.56
CA GLY A 119 9.77 -13.04 8.52
C GLY A 119 10.41 -13.30 9.89
N GLU A 120 11.61 -12.78 10.15
CA GLU A 120 12.21 -12.87 11.48
C GLU A 120 11.54 -11.88 12.45
N ILE A 121 11.25 -12.34 13.67
CA ILE A 121 10.79 -11.46 14.75
C ILE A 121 12.03 -10.90 15.47
N ILE A 122 12.16 -9.59 15.47
CA ILE A 122 13.35 -8.88 15.96
C ILE A 122 12.96 -8.01 17.15
N ASN A 123 13.79 -8.01 18.20
CA ASN A 123 13.65 -7.06 19.31
C ASN A 123 14.14 -5.67 18.88
N ALA A 124 13.24 -4.69 18.88
CA ALA A 124 13.51 -3.33 18.42
C ALA A 124 14.55 -2.59 19.29
N LYS A 125 14.72 -2.99 20.55
CA LYS A 125 15.71 -2.41 21.48
C LYS A 125 17.06 -3.15 21.47
N GLY A 126 17.22 -4.15 20.60
CA GLY A 126 18.37 -5.03 20.56
C GLY A 126 18.29 -6.19 21.56
N GLY A 127 19.17 -7.18 21.38
CA GLY A 127 19.14 -8.45 22.12
C GLY A 127 18.58 -9.60 21.28
N SER A 128 19.00 -10.83 21.60
CA SER A 128 18.54 -12.03 20.91
C SER A 128 17.11 -12.38 21.30
N VAL A 129 16.28 -12.74 20.33
CA VAL A 129 14.97 -13.37 20.59
C VAL A 129 15.20 -14.87 20.72
N THR A 130 14.89 -15.42 21.90
CA THR A 130 15.03 -16.85 22.18
C THR A 130 13.91 -17.66 21.51
N GLY A 131 14.17 -18.93 21.22
CA GLY A 131 13.14 -19.83 20.68
C GLY A 131 11.91 -19.95 21.59
N GLY A 132 12.09 -19.84 22.91
CA GLY A 132 10.98 -19.82 23.88
C GLY A 132 10.10 -18.57 23.74
N GLU A 133 10.72 -17.39 23.54
CA GLU A 133 10.01 -16.15 23.25
C GLU A 133 9.18 -16.23 21.96
N LEU A 134 9.77 -16.76 20.88
CA LEU A 134 9.06 -16.96 19.62
C LEU A 134 7.85 -17.88 19.79
N CYS A 135 8.04 -19.05 20.42
CA CYS A 135 6.96 -20.01 20.67
C CYS A 135 5.82 -19.37 21.49
N TYR A 136 6.15 -18.54 22.47
CA TYR A 136 5.14 -17.92 23.31
C TYR A 136 4.34 -16.85 22.57
N ILE A 137 5.01 -15.97 21.82
CA ILE A 137 4.38 -14.92 21.00
C ILE A 137 3.43 -15.55 19.97
N ILE A 138 3.89 -16.60 19.27
CA ILE A 138 3.11 -17.29 18.22
C ILE A 138 1.86 -17.96 18.78
N ASN A 139 1.93 -18.53 19.98
CA ASN A 139 0.81 -19.24 20.58
C ASN A 139 -0.16 -18.33 21.34
N ASN A 140 0.18 -17.06 21.55
CA ASN A 140 -0.66 -16.09 22.26
C ASN A 140 -0.75 -14.75 21.49
N PRO A 141 -1.14 -14.75 20.20
CA PRO A 141 -1.18 -13.53 19.40
C PRO A 141 -2.18 -12.50 19.94
N ASP A 142 -3.18 -12.92 20.72
CA ASP A 142 -4.14 -12.08 21.43
C ASP A 142 -3.51 -11.17 22.50
N ARG A 143 -2.29 -11.48 22.94
CA ARG A 143 -1.53 -10.66 23.92
C ARG A 143 -0.68 -9.57 23.26
N ILE A 144 -0.69 -9.52 21.92
CA ILE A 144 -0.03 -8.46 21.16
C ILE A 144 -0.83 -7.17 21.32
N ILE A 145 -0.16 -6.13 21.80
CA ILE A 145 -0.73 -4.79 21.86
C ILE A 145 -0.59 -4.17 20.46
N HIS A 146 -1.67 -4.19 19.70
CA HIS A 146 -1.75 -3.48 18.43
C HIS A 146 -1.87 -1.97 18.66
N LYS A 147 -1.23 -1.18 17.79
CA LYS A 147 -1.53 0.24 17.72
C LYS A 147 -3.00 0.38 17.27
N PRO A 148 -3.86 1.07 18.04
CA PRO A 148 -5.26 1.22 17.66
C PRO A 148 -5.34 1.90 16.30
N ARG A 149 -6.21 1.37 15.44
CA ARG A 149 -6.47 1.91 14.10
C ARG A 149 -6.90 3.38 14.18
N TRP A 150 -7.68 3.71 15.20
CA TRP A 150 -8.24 5.04 15.43
C TRP A 150 -7.45 5.78 16.50
N THR A 151 -7.21 7.06 16.28
CA THR A 151 -6.69 7.95 17.30
C THR A 151 -7.74 8.24 18.37
N GLU A 152 -7.31 8.59 19.59
CA GLU A 152 -8.26 8.99 20.66
C GLU A 152 -9.19 10.13 20.22
N GLN A 153 -8.69 11.09 19.42
CA GLN A 153 -9.50 12.17 18.86
C GLN A 153 -10.58 11.67 17.90
N GLU A 154 -10.28 10.69 17.05
CA GLU A 154 -11.26 10.09 16.13
C GLU A 154 -12.33 9.33 16.92
N VAL A 155 -11.93 8.62 17.98
CA VAL A 155 -12.86 7.95 18.89
C VAL A 155 -13.77 8.96 19.59
N GLU A 156 -13.23 10.06 20.09
CA GLU A 156 -14.01 11.14 20.73
C GLU A 156 -14.96 11.81 19.74
N ARG A 157 -14.53 12.06 18.49
CA ARG A 157 -15.39 12.60 17.43
C ARG A 157 -16.51 11.62 17.08
N ALA A 158 -16.22 10.33 16.95
CA ALA A 158 -17.25 9.32 16.70
C ALA A 158 -18.30 9.28 17.82
N LYS A 159 -17.87 9.36 19.10
CA LYS A 159 -18.78 9.49 20.24
C LYS A 159 -19.61 10.77 20.17
N ALA A 160 -18.99 11.91 19.83
CA ALA A 160 -19.70 13.17 19.67
C ALA A 160 -20.74 13.13 18.54
N ILE A 161 -20.44 12.47 17.42
CA ILE A 161 -21.38 12.25 16.32
C ILE A 161 -22.60 11.46 16.82
N LYS A 162 -22.41 10.35 17.56
CA LYS A 162 -23.52 9.59 18.17
C LYS A 162 -24.35 10.40 19.15
N VAL A 163 -23.74 11.36 19.86
CA VAL A 163 -24.47 12.24 20.80
C VAL A 163 -25.29 13.29 20.04
N LEU A 164 -24.73 13.89 18.98
CA LEU A 164 -25.40 14.91 18.17
C LEU A 164 -26.48 14.33 17.25
N TYR A 165 -26.22 13.14 16.73
CA TYR A 165 -27.07 12.40 15.80
C TYR A 165 -27.21 10.95 16.28
N PRO A 166 -28.13 10.67 17.22
CA PRO A 166 -28.30 9.34 17.80
C PRO A 166 -28.58 8.23 16.76
N GLU A 167 -29.20 8.59 15.64
CA GLU A 167 -29.49 7.73 14.49
C GLU A 167 -28.30 7.50 13.55
N ALA A 168 -27.17 8.19 13.75
CA ALA A 168 -25.96 7.97 12.97
C ALA A 168 -25.45 6.54 13.17
N ASP A 169 -25.11 5.87 12.07
CA ASP A 169 -24.70 4.47 12.07
C ASP A 169 -23.35 4.27 11.38
N HIS A 170 -23.15 4.87 10.21
CA HIS A 170 -21.94 4.70 9.40
C HIS A 170 -21.30 6.04 9.01
N LEU A 171 -19.98 6.00 8.81
CA LEU A 171 -19.23 7.02 8.09
C LEU A 171 -18.83 6.47 6.72
N ASP A 172 -19.01 7.26 5.67
CA ASP A 172 -18.64 6.94 4.29
C ASP A 172 -17.66 7.99 3.76
N GLU A 173 -16.44 7.58 3.42
CA GLU A 173 -15.42 8.46 2.87
C GLU A 173 -15.71 8.74 1.38
N CYS A 174 -15.83 10.02 1.05
CA CYS A 174 -16.06 10.53 -0.29
C CYS A 174 -15.24 11.82 -0.50
N ASP A 175 -13.94 11.69 -0.77
CA ASP A 175 -13.02 12.83 -0.95
C ASP A 175 -13.65 14.01 -1.70
N PRO A 176 -13.67 15.23 -1.12
CA PRO A 176 -12.99 15.65 0.12
C PRO A 176 -13.81 15.55 1.42
N GLN A 177 -14.93 14.83 1.42
CA GLN A 177 -15.89 14.82 2.52
C GLN A 177 -16.12 13.43 3.10
N ILE A 178 -16.50 13.38 4.37
CA ILE A 178 -17.04 12.19 5.00
C ILE A 178 -18.53 12.38 5.17
N LYS A 179 -19.33 11.46 4.64
CA LYS A 179 -20.78 11.45 4.87
C LYS A 179 -21.05 10.69 6.16
N VAL A 180 -21.85 11.29 7.03
CA VAL A 180 -22.46 10.60 8.16
C VAL A 180 -23.80 10.07 7.70
N LEU A 181 -24.03 8.77 7.83
CA LEU A 181 -25.26 8.12 7.40
C LEU A 181 -25.99 7.50 8.58
N ASN A 182 -27.32 7.54 8.54
CA ASN A 182 -28.13 6.53 9.21
C ASN A 182 -28.30 5.32 8.27
N THR A 183 -29.20 4.39 8.60
CA THR A 183 -29.44 3.19 7.78
C THR A 183 -29.94 3.47 6.35
N GLU A 184 -30.42 4.68 6.05
CA GLU A 184 -31.11 4.98 4.79
C GLU A 184 -30.65 6.28 4.10
N PHE A 185 -30.15 7.27 4.83
CA PHE A 185 -29.89 8.63 4.35
C PHE A 185 -28.60 9.22 4.92
N VAL A 186 -28.02 10.16 4.16
CA VAL A 186 -26.95 11.04 4.65
C VAL A 186 -27.57 12.10 5.54
N ILE A 187 -27.11 12.18 6.79
CA ILE A 187 -27.61 13.12 7.80
C ILE A 187 -26.67 14.31 8.03
N ALA A 188 -25.37 14.14 7.74
CA ALA A 188 -24.39 15.22 7.80
C ALA A 188 -23.20 14.95 6.87
N THR A 189 -22.43 16.00 6.58
CA THR A 189 -21.16 15.92 5.87
C THR A 189 -20.07 16.58 6.70
N LEU A 190 -18.92 15.93 6.78
CA LEU A 190 -17.75 16.34 7.55
C LEU A 190 -16.54 16.50 6.62
N ASP A 191 -15.55 17.26 7.07
CA ASP A 191 -14.25 17.34 6.40
C ASP A 191 -13.47 16.04 6.62
N ASN A 192 -12.82 15.49 5.58
CA ASN A 192 -12.08 14.24 5.70
C ASN A 192 -10.85 14.33 6.63
N ALA A 193 -10.34 15.54 6.90
CA ALA A 193 -9.29 15.77 7.89
C ALA A 193 -9.71 15.41 9.32
N LEU A 194 -11.01 15.25 9.61
CA LEU A 194 -11.50 14.85 10.93
C LEU A 194 -11.29 13.36 11.22
N PHE A 195 -11.14 12.51 10.19
CA PHE A 195 -10.85 11.08 10.33
C PHE A 195 -9.74 10.64 9.37
N THR A 196 -8.51 11.05 9.66
CA THR A 196 -7.32 10.72 8.86
C THR A 196 -7.01 9.22 8.78
N SER A 197 -7.54 8.42 9.70
CA SER A 197 -7.38 6.95 9.72
C SER A 197 -8.42 6.22 8.86
N LEU A 198 -9.44 6.93 8.36
CA LEU A 198 -10.44 6.41 7.42
C LEU A 198 -9.83 6.38 6.01
N ARG A 199 -9.94 5.24 5.32
CA ARG A 199 -9.34 5.07 3.99
C ARG A 199 -10.26 5.66 2.91
N PRO A 200 -9.70 6.12 1.78
CA PRO A 200 -10.52 6.64 0.68
C PRO A 200 -11.55 5.63 0.17
N GLY A 201 -12.81 6.05 0.06
CA GLY A 201 -13.93 5.19 -0.34
C GLY A 201 -14.32 4.08 0.67
N GLU A 202 -13.84 4.16 1.91
CA GLU A 202 -14.21 3.22 2.96
C GLU A 202 -15.52 3.64 3.64
N THR A 203 -16.38 2.65 3.89
CA THR A 203 -17.55 2.79 4.77
C THR A 203 -17.31 2.00 6.06
N ILE A 204 -17.47 2.64 7.22
CA ILE A 204 -17.23 2.04 8.54
C ILE A 204 -18.37 2.36 9.51
N LYS A 205 -18.69 1.44 10.42
CA LYS A 205 -19.64 1.72 11.51
C LYS A 205 -19.01 2.61 12.58
N LEU A 206 -19.80 3.52 13.14
CA LEU A 206 -19.36 4.34 14.27
C LEU A 206 -18.96 3.50 15.49
N ASP A 207 -19.66 2.39 15.74
CA ASP A 207 -19.38 1.52 16.90
C ASP A 207 -18.02 0.81 16.76
N GLU A 208 -17.60 0.49 15.53
CA GLU A 208 -16.26 -0.05 15.25
C GLU A 208 -15.15 0.97 15.48
N ILE A 209 -15.44 2.26 15.30
CA ILE A 209 -14.52 3.35 15.67
C ILE A 209 -14.47 3.51 17.19
N ILE A 210 -15.63 3.48 17.85
CA ILE A 210 -15.77 3.72 19.29
C ILE A 210 -15.17 2.56 20.12
N GLY A 211 -15.02 1.38 19.51
CA GLY A 211 -14.58 0.17 20.21
C GLY A 211 -15.69 -0.44 21.05
N GLY A 212 -16.95 -0.27 20.62
CA GLY A 212 -18.10 -0.88 21.26
C GLY A 212 -18.07 -2.40 21.10
N ALA A 213 -17.79 -3.09 22.20
CA ALA A 213 -17.92 -4.53 22.30
C ALA A 213 -19.39 -4.95 22.07
N GLU A 214 -19.61 -5.95 21.24
CA GLU A 214 -20.63 -6.96 21.55
C GLU A 214 -20.09 -7.91 22.62
#